data_AF-A0A2V3I773-F1
#
_entry.id   AF-A0A2V3I773-F1
#
_cell.length_a   1.000
_cell.length_b   1.000
_cell.length_c   1.000
_cell.angle_alpha   90.00
_cell.angle_beta   90.00
_cell.angle_gamma   90.00
#
_symmetry.space_group_name_H-M   'P 1'
#
loop_
_entity.id
_entity.type
_entity.pdbx_description
1 polymer ?
#
loop_
_entity_poly.entity_id
_entity_poly.type
_entity_poly.pdbx_seq_one_letter_code
_entity_poly.pdbx_strand_id
1 'polypeptide(L)'
;MNLIRALKRNRQVERFRDLRSKGDLLAKRAHGTRQGTRSILKKKKAERSRVFINRVMHPYADGDSVAIVLDGAQQKGMPHRRFQGKTGVISGTQGRAYIITISDGNMQKTIVARPEHLRPIE
;
A
#
# COMPACT_ATOMS: atom_id res chain seq x y z
N MET A 1 -65.74 14.06 5.91
CA MET A 1 -64.54 13.90 6.76
C MET A 1 -63.48 13.06 6.05
N ASN A 2 -62.74 13.62 5.09
CA ASN A 2 -61.72 12.89 4.33
C ASN A 2 -60.50 13.77 3.96
N LEU A 3 -59.94 14.52 4.92
CA LEU A 3 -58.70 15.27 4.70
C LEU A 3 -57.47 14.69 5.43
N ILE A 4 -57.64 13.78 6.41
CA ILE A 4 -56.53 13.26 7.22
C ILE A 4 -55.82 12.05 6.56
N ARG A 5 -56.46 11.38 5.59
CA ARG A 5 -55.86 10.22 4.87
C ARG A 5 -54.97 10.60 3.67
N ALA A 6 -54.98 11.85 3.20
CA ALA A 6 -54.16 12.29 2.07
C ALA A 6 -52.74 12.76 2.48
N LEU A 7 -52.56 13.24 3.71
CA LEU A 7 -51.26 13.77 4.19
C LEU A 7 -50.30 12.69 4.75
N LYS A 8 -50.78 11.46 4.99
CA LYS A 8 -49.92 10.35 5.46
C LYS A 8 -49.27 9.53 4.33
N ARG A 9 -49.69 9.69 3.07
CA ARG A 9 -49.01 9.06 1.91
C ARG A 9 -47.80 9.84 1.40
N ASN A 10 -47.77 11.16 1.57
CA ASN A 10 -46.63 11.97 1.10
C ASN A 10 -45.42 11.99 2.04
N ARG A 11 -45.56 11.57 3.32
CA ARG A 11 -44.41 11.58 4.25
C ARG A 11 -43.51 10.34 4.16
N GLN A 12 -43.95 9.28 3.48
CA GLN A 12 -43.12 8.08 3.22
C GLN A 12 -42.35 8.17 1.89
N VAL A 13 -42.91 8.82 0.87
CA VAL A 13 -42.24 8.97 -0.44
C VAL A 13 -41.10 10.00 -0.37
N GLU A 14 -41.27 11.08 0.39
CA GLU A 14 -40.23 12.09 0.63
C GLU A 14 -39.02 11.51 1.40
N ARG A 15 -39.27 10.68 2.42
CA ARG A 15 -38.20 9.98 3.17
C ARG A 15 -37.42 8.96 2.35
N PHE A 16 -38.03 8.43 1.28
CA PHE A 16 -37.36 7.48 0.38
C PHE A 16 -36.45 8.18 -0.64
N ARG A 17 -36.63 9.48 -0.88
CA ARG A 17 -35.75 10.30 -1.73
C ARG A 17 -34.53 10.81 -0.96
N ASP A 18 -34.65 11.08 0.33
CA ASP A 18 -33.53 11.48 1.21
C ASP A 18 -32.51 10.38 1.48
N LEU A 19 -32.86 9.10 1.27
CA LEU A 19 -31.91 7.98 1.35
C LEU A 19 -31.01 7.86 0.11
N ARG A 20 -31.34 8.55 -1.00
CA ARG A 20 -30.56 8.56 -2.24
C ARG A 20 -29.58 9.75 -2.34
N SER A 21 -29.75 10.80 -1.53
CA SER A 21 -28.79 11.93 -1.47
C SER A 21 -27.60 11.64 -0.54
N LYS A 22 -27.67 10.61 0.30
CA LYS A 22 -26.58 10.15 1.15
C LYS A 22 -25.73 9.11 0.44
N GLY A 23 -24.80 9.57 -0.38
CA GLY A 23 -23.64 8.78 -0.84
C GLY A 23 -22.72 8.29 0.29
N ASP A 24 -23.08 8.54 1.56
CA ASP A 24 -22.35 8.16 2.78
C ASP A 24 -22.87 6.86 3.46
N LEU A 25 -23.83 6.13 2.87
CA LEU A 25 -24.31 4.84 3.40
C LEU A 25 -23.52 3.61 2.91
N LEU A 26 -22.37 3.83 2.27
CA LEU A 26 -21.41 2.79 1.90
C LEU A 26 -20.14 2.96 2.76
N ALA A 27 -19.76 1.90 3.48
CA ALA A 27 -18.56 1.90 4.30
C ALA A 27 -17.34 2.40 3.50
N LYS A 28 -16.76 3.52 3.94
CA LYS A 28 -15.54 4.10 3.33
C LYS A 28 -14.39 3.11 3.50
N ARG A 29 -13.60 2.90 2.44
CA ARG A 29 -12.44 2.00 2.51
C ARG A 29 -11.39 2.58 3.45
N ALA A 30 -10.82 1.73 4.29
CA ALA A 30 -9.70 2.11 5.14
C ALA A 30 -8.44 2.42 4.30
N HIS A 31 -7.71 3.47 4.68
CA HIS A 31 -6.47 3.92 4.02
C HIS A 31 -5.19 3.49 4.76
N GLY A 32 -5.23 2.39 5.51
CA GLY A 32 -4.06 1.89 6.27
C GLY A 32 -2.99 1.29 5.37
N THR A 33 -1.75 1.12 5.86
CA THR A 33 -0.55 0.67 5.13
C THR A 33 -0.63 -0.69 4.43
N ARG A 34 -1.74 -1.44 4.56
CA ARG A 34 -2.01 -2.75 3.90
C ARG A 34 -3.22 -2.78 2.96
N GLN A 35 -3.88 -1.64 2.71
CA GLN A 35 -4.95 -1.53 1.72
C GLN A 35 -4.50 -1.98 0.32
N GLY A 36 -5.24 -2.88 -0.33
CA GLY A 36 -4.95 -3.29 -1.71
C GLY A 36 -3.66 -4.11 -1.92
N THR A 37 -2.93 -4.51 -0.87
CA THR A 37 -1.68 -5.29 -1.03
C THR A 37 -1.86 -6.79 -1.21
N ARG A 38 -3.11 -7.28 -1.27
CA ARG A 38 -3.38 -8.73 -1.31
C ARG A 38 -2.66 -9.41 -2.47
N SER A 39 -2.63 -8.81 -3.66
CA SER A 39 -1.91 -9.37 -4.81
C SER A 39 -0.39 -9.16 -4.69
N ILE A 40 0.05 -7.96 -4.30
CA ILE A 40 1.46 -7.57 -4.23
C ILE A 40 2.25 -8.42 -3.22
N LEU A 41 1.69 -8.66 -2.03
CA LEU A 41 2.35 -9.41 -0.96
C LEU A 41 2.09 -10.91 -1.02
N LYS A 42 1.25 -11.39 -1.94
CA LYS A 42 0.94 -12.81 -2.05
C LYS A 42 2.08 -13.54 -2.73
N LYS A 43 2.66 -14.50 -2.01
CA LYS A 43 3.62 -15.47 -2.56
C LYS A 43 2.93 -16.77 -2.97
N LYS A 44 3.57 -17.51 -3.89
CA LYS A 44 3.18 -18.87 -4.27
C LYS A 44 3.26 -19.79 -3.05
N LYS A 45 2.47 -20.89 -3.03
CA LYS A 45 2.38 -21.81 -1.87
C LYS A 45 3.77 -22.30 -1.41
N ALA A 46 4.64 -22.67 -2.36
CA ALA A 46 6.00 -23.14 -2.09
C ALA A 46 6.96 -22.05 -1.55
N GLU A 47 6.65 -20.77 -1.76
CA GLU A 47 7.55 -19.65 -1.44
C GLU A 47 7.13 -18.89 -0.17
N ARG A 48 5.96 -19.21 0.43
CA ARG A 48 5.38 -18.44 1.54
C ARG A 48 6.30 -18.31 2.76
N SER A 49 7.01 -19.38 3.11
CA SER A 49 7.88 -19.41 4.29
C SER A 49 9.37 -19.32 3.92
N ARG A 50 9.68 -19.11 2.63
CA ARG A 50 11.07 -19.13 2.15
C ARG A 50 11.64 -17.72 2.17
N VAL A 51 12.70 -17.53 2.94
CA VAL A 51 13.57 -16.35 2.91
C VAL A 51 14.82 -16.74 2.12
N PHE A 52 15.15 -15.98 1.08
CA PHE A 52 16.33 -16.25 0.28
C PHE A 52 17.54 -15.59 0.93
N ILE A 53 18.49 -16.41 1.39
CA ILE A 53 19.71 -15.95 2.09
C ILE A 53 20.51 -14.98 1.20
N ASN A 54 20.63 -15.30 -0.09
CA ASN A 54 21.32 -14.45 -1.07
C ASN A 54 20.77 -13.02 -1.11
N ARG A 55 19.46 -12.82 -0.88
CA ARG A 55 18.85 -11.48 -0.84
C ARG A 55 19.16 -10.76 0.46
N VAL A 56 19.18 -11.48 1.58
CA VAL A 56 19.46 -10.91 2.92
C VAL A 56 20.90 -10.44 3.01
N MET A 57 21.83 -11.21 2.43
CA MET A 57 23.27 -10.99 2.49
C MET A 57 23.83 -10.24 1.28
N HIS A 58 22.96 -9.77 0.37
CA HIS A 58 23.43 -9.04 -0.81
C HIS A 58 24.13 -7.76 -0.36
N PRO A 59 25.42 -7.58 -0.64
CA PRO A 59 26.10 -6.33 -0.34
C PRO A 59 25.61 -5.27 -1.33
N TYR A 60 25.33 -4.09 -0.82
CA TYR A 60 25.11 -2.91 -1.64
C TYR A 60 26.05 -1.80 -1.21
N ALA A 61 26.50 -1.01 -2.18
CA ALA A 61 27.32 0.18 -2.00
C ALA A 61 26.51 1.45 -2.27
N ASP A 62 27.04 2.58 -1.81
CA ASP A 62 26.48 3.89 -2.12
C ASP A 62 26.64 4.17 -3.62
N GLY A 63 25.56 4.61 -4.26
CA GLY A 63 25.48 4.78 -5.71
C GLY A 63 24.83 3.59 -6.45
N ASP A 64 24.63 2.44 -5.80
CA ASP A 64 23.99 1.30 -6.44
C ASP A 64 22.53 1.58 -6.81
N SER A 65 22.15 1.19 -8.02
CA SER A 65 20.78 1.27 -8.50
C SER A 65 19.99 0.03 -8.06
N VAL A 66 18.87 0.26 -7.37
CA VAL A 66 18.05 -0.81 -6.81
C VAL A 66 16.56 -0.60 -7.05
N ALA A 67 15.86 -1.69 -7.32
CA ALA A 67 14.41 -1.74 -7.34
C ALA A 67 13.86 -2.13 -5.96
N ILE A 68 12.82 -1.42 -5.53
CA ILE A 68 12.05 -1.78 -4.34
C ILE A 68 11.02 -2.85 -4.70
N VAL A 69 11.20 -4.04 -4.16
CA VAL A 69 10.30 -5.19 -4.33
C VAL A 69 9.93 -5.76 -2.97
N LEU A 70 8.73 -5.47 -2.52
CA LEU A 70 8.20 -5.95 -1.25
C LEU A 70 8.19 -7.49 -1.20
N ASP A 71 8.63 -8.05 -0.09
CA ASP A 71 8.60 -9.50 0.16
C ASP A 71 7.63 -9.79 1.29
N GLY A 72 6.48 -10.40 0.96
CA GLY A 72 5.46 -10.74 1.96
C GLY A 72 5.93 -11.76 3.02
N ALA A 73 7.03 -12.49 2.80
CA ALA A 73 7.58 -13.40 3.79
C ALA A 73 8.33 -12.68 4.92
N GLN A 74 8.79 -11.44 4.70
CA GLN A 74 9.44 -10.62 5.72
C GLN A 74 8.69 -9.31 5.97
N GLN A 75 8.25 -9.10 7.21
CA GLN A 75 7.48 -7.92 7.58
C GLN A 75 8.37 -6.77 8.10
N LYS A 76 9.55 -7.10 8.62
CA LYS A 76 10.46 -6.12 9.22
C LYS A 76 11.21 -5.35 8.14
N GLY A 77 11.28 -4.02 8.28
CA GLY A 77 11.99 -3.16 7.32
C GLY A 77 11.30 -3.03 5.97
N MET A 78 10.01 -3.37 5.89
CA MET A 78 9.21 -3.27 4.67
C MET A 78 8.84 -1.80 4.39
N PRO A 79 9.18 -1.27 3.20
CA PRO A 79 8.78 0.09 2.83
C PRO A 79 7.28 0.17 2.49
N HIS A 80 6.75 1.39 2.41
CA HIS A 80 5.33 1.61 2.09
C HIS A 80 4.99 1.10 0.69
N ARG A 81 3.80 0.50 0.50
CA ARG A 81 3.36 -0.11 -0.79
C ARG A 81 3.48 0.79 -2.00
N ARG A 82 3.42 2.11 -1.79
CA ARG A 82 3.43 3.12 -2.87
C ARG A 82 4.73 3.02 -3.69
N PHE A 83 5.79 2.55 -3.06
CA PHE A 83 7.11 2.44 -3.66
C PHE A 83 7.38 1.06 -4.26
N GLN A 84 6.41 0.15 -4.24
CA GLN A 84 6.54 -1.13 -4.94
C GLN A 84 6.85 -0.89 -6.43
N GLY A 85 7.93 -1.50 -6.92
CA GLY A 85 8.38 -1.41 -8.30
C GLY A 85 9.06 -0.09 -8.67
N LYS A 86 9.33 0.80 -7.70
CA LYS A 86 10.13 1.99 -7.93
C LYS A 86 11.62 1.64 -7.88
N THR A 87 12.38 2.31 -8.73
CA THR A 87 13.84 2.27 -8.72
C THR A 87 14.38 3.50 -8.02
N GLY A 88 15.47 3.33 -7.27
CA GLY A 88 16.20 4.41 -6.64
C GLY A 88 17.68 4.08 -6.53
N VAL A 89 18.40 5.00 -5.91
CA VAL A 89 19.85 4.90 -5.68
C VAL A 89 20.11 4.80 -4.19
N ILE A 90 21.00 3.91 -3.79
CA ILE A 90 21.44 3.80 -2.40
C ILE A 90 22.29 5.02 -2.03
N SER A 91 21.89 5.71 -0.98
CA SER A 91 22.58 6.90 -0.47
C SER A 91 23.29 6.68 0.86
N GLY A 92 23.15 5.48 1.44
CA GLY A 92 23.79 5.12 2.69
C GLY A 92 23.14 3.90 3.36
N THR A 93 23.62 3.62 4.56
CA THR A 93 23.09 2.55 5.43
C THR A 93 22.55 3.10 6.74
N GLN A 94 21.46 2.51 7.24
CA GLN A 94 20.92 2.77 8.56
C GLN A 94 20.74 1.44 9.31
N GLY A 95 21.70 1.09 10.17
CA GLY A 95 21.71 -0.19 10.87
C GLY A 95 21.77 -1.37 9.89
N ARG A 96 20.70 -2.18 9.84
CA ARG A 96 20.57 -3.34 8.93
C ARG A 96 19.81 -3.02 7.64
N ALA A 97 19.42 -1.76 7.46
CA ALA A 97 18.65 -1.30 6.31
C ALA A 97 19.50 -0.35 5.47
N TYR A 98 19.07 -0.16 4.23
CA TYR A 98 19.64 0.80 3.30
C TYR A 98 18.73 2.01 3.17
N ILE A 99 19.35 3.16 2.99
CA ILE A 99 18.70 4.42 2.68
C ILE A 99 18.70 4.55 1.17
N ILE A 100 17.52 4.69 0.58
CA ILE A 100 17.32 4.76 -0.87
C ILE A 100 16.66 6.08 -1.21
N THR A 101 17.26 6.81 -2.14
CA THR A 101 16.70 8.04 -2.69
C THR A 101 15.90 7.69 -3.94
N ILE A 102 14.61 8.05 -3.96
CA ILE A 102 13.68 7.78 -5.06
C ILE A 102 12.98 9.06 -5.48
N SER A 103 12.74 9.19 -6.79
CA SER A 103 11.84 10.20 -7.33
C SER A 103 10.39 9.68 -7.39
N ASP A 104 9.49 10.31 -6.63
CA ASP A 104 8.05 10.04 -6.67
C ASP A 104 7.32 11.23 -7.31
N GLY A 105 7.25 11.22 -8.65
CA GLY A 105 6.78 12.36 -9.43
C GLY A 105 7.82 13.48 -9.41
N ASN A 106 7.44 14.64 -8.86
CA ASN A 106 8.32 15.82 -8.79
C ASN A 106 9.07 15.94 -7.44
N MET A 107 8.87 15.00 -6.53
CA MET A 107 9.44 15.07 -5.18
C MET A 107 10.41 13.92 -4.93
N GLN A 108 11.62 14.27 -4.51
CA GLN A 108 12.57 13.29 -4.00
C GLN A 108 12.17 12.84 -2.60
N LYS A 109 12.25 11.53 -2.38
CA LYS A 109 11.91 10.89 -1.11
C LYS A 109 13.01 9.94 -0.70
N THR A 110 13.25 9.91 0.59
CA THR A 110 14.15 8.97 1.24
C THR A 110 13.34 7.81 1.79
N ILE A 111 13.72 6.59 1.43
CA ILE A 111 13.07 5.37 1.87
C ILE A 111 14.09 4.51 2.60
N VAL A 112 13.71 3.97 3.75
CA VAL A 112 14.53 3.03 4.50
C VAL A 112 13.95 1.64 4.30
N ALA A 113 14.73 0.74 3.71
CA ALA A 113 14.31 -0.63 3.45
C ALA A 113 15.44 -1.61 3.70
N ARG A 114 15.08 -2.79 4.19
CA ARG A 114 16.04 -3.88 4.36
C ARG A 114 16.29 -4.63 3.04
N PRO A 115 17.46 -5.29 2.87
CA PRO A 115 17.85 -5.90 1.60
C PRO A 115 16.90 -6.99 1.09
N GLU A 116 16.09 -7.62 1.95
CA GLU A 116 15.05 -8.57 1.53
C GLU A 116 14.07 -7.95 0.52
N HIS A 117 13.86 -6.63 0.65
CA HIS A 117 12.95 -5.82 -0.16
C HIS A 117 13.61 -5.09 -1.33
N LEU A 118 14.89 -5.36 -1.59
CA LEU A 118 15.65 -4.71 -2.64
C LEU A 118 16.08 -5.73 -3.71
N ARG A 119 16.15 -5.28 -4.95
CA ARG A 119 16.75 -6.04 -6.05
C ARG A 119 17.78 -5.16 -6.75
N PRO A 120 18.99 -5.67 -7.00
CA PRO A 120 19.94 -4.95 -7.84
C PRO A 120 19.36 -4.80 -9.24
N ILE A 121 19.60 -3.65 -9.86
CA ILE A 121 19.37 -3.41 -11.28
C ILE A 121 20.76 -3.20 -11.88
N GLU A 122 21.23 -4.18 -12.65
CA GLU A 122 22.30 -4.00 -13.63
C GLU A 122 21.70 -3.53 -14.96
#